data_AF-A0A9P8BVR5-F1
#
_entry.id   AF-A0A9P8BVR5-F1
#
_cell.length_a   1.000
_cell.length_b   1.000
_cell.length_c   1.000
_cell.angle_alpha   90.00
_cell.angle_beta   90.00
_cell.angle_gamma   90.00
#
_symmetry.space_group_name_H-M   'P 1'
#
loop_
_entity.id
_entity.type
_entity.pdbx_description
1 polymer ?
#
loop_
_entity_poly.entity_id
_entity_poly.type
_entity_poly.pdbx_seq_one_letter_code
_entity_poly.pdbx_strand_id
1 'polypeptide(L)'
;MVRKQDQDQHDDKAALSPQLLPTPLLPYYSFVTTVSFEDTSHTTGCLLGNSLPTKESAVQDFMERTGRAARALAQEPFHRFRRGDVEKAIVSEVTELQLRQDLTWALCFSNAECIQTLYISIADIDRYMTLMPRLKVLSEVNFQLDRNTTMELQPEHEYTPEERTLSARLEEERTRRLEEMILFVKEHQRHHPKSIKTARCLSDRAKRDSCPDEYCFRLLQSLPPLNQPRCLDRNNWAQFTANVADTDLSCVKSIQYEMSGREVRFLSHLLEQRPFLQRCRSLEKLSVASFGEDMFKWAVQERKDFDERTAATSFHPDTFKSTRNLCSLDLRLEFHDTYSFIPHLKQFDQTSANNSGESADKHDDDDDDDDDNDNSFSTPSPQRRQPIWTWDWDLPNLTYLCLTSELA
;
A
#
# COMPACT_ATOMS: atom_id res chain seq x y z
N MET A 1 35.78 -82.39 35.19
CA MET A 1 36.79 -81.35 34.92
C MET A 1 36.10 -80.00 35.04
N VAL A 2 36.26 -79.34 36.18
CA VAL A 2 35.61 -78.05 36.48
C VAL A 2 36.69 -76.97 36.36
N ARG A 3 36.55 -76.05 35.41
CA ARG A 3 37.42 -74.87 35.28
C ARG A 3 36.87 -73.76 36.17
N LYS A 4 37.67 -73.38 37.18
CA LYS A 4 37.61 -72.08 37.85
C LYS A 4 38.07 -71.01 36.87
N GLN A 5 37.36 -69.89 36.82
CA GLN A 5 37.85 -68.65 36.24
C GLN A 5 37.68 -67.57 37.29
N ASP A 6 38.81 -67.01 37.70
CA ASP A 6 38.94 -65.96 38.69
C ASP A 6 38.40 -64.64 38.14
N GLN A 7 37.76 -63.87 39.04
CA GLN A 7 37.11 -62.61 38.75
C GLN A 7 37.85 -61.50 39.52
N ASP A 8 38.70 -60.76 38.82
CA ASP A 8 39.35 -59.56 39.33
C ASP A 8 38.39 -58.38 39.24
N GLN A 9 37.99 -57.86 40.41
CA GLN A 9 37.30 -56.59 40.59
C GLN A 9 38.34 -55.47 40.65
N HIS A 10 38.37 -54.61 39.62
CA HIS A 10 39.04 -53.32 39.66
C HIS A 10 37.99 -52.23 39.96
N ASP A 11 38.10 -51.64 41.15
CA ASP A 11 37.20 -50.62 41.70
C ASP A 11 37.75 -49.22 41.32
N ASP A 12 37.42 -48.72 40.13
CA ASP A 12 37.73 -47.35 39.71
C ASP A 12 36.60 -46.40 40.11
N LYS A 13 36.71 -45.88 41.32
CA LYS A 13 35.81 -44.87 41.90
C LYS A 13 36.16 -43.49 41.35
N ALA A 14 35.77 -43.23 40.10
CA ALA A 14 35.87 -41.91 39.49
C ALA A 14 34.94 -40.92 40.21
N ALA A 15 35.52 -39.88 40.79
CA ALA A 15 34.80 -38.79 41.43
C ALA A 15 33.92 -38.07 40.41
N LEU A 16 32.60 -38.29 40.48
CA LEU A 16 31.61 -37.58 39.68
C LEU A 16 31.70 -36.08 40.03
N SER A 17 32.24 -35.31 39.11
CA SER A 17 32.23 -33.85 39.19
C SER A 17 30.77 -33.37 39.26
N PRO A 18 30.43 -32.40 40.13
CA PRO A 18 29.07 -31.90 40.24
C PRO A 18 28.63 -31.36 38.88
N GLN A 19 27.61 -32.01 38.29
CA GLN A 19 26.99 -31.52 37.08
C GLN A 19 26.39 -30.15 37.37
N LEU A 20 27.04 -29.10 36.85
CA LEU A 20 26.47 -27.76 36.81
C LEU A 20 25.10 -27.87 36.14
N LEU A 21 24.05 -27.57 36.90
CA LEU A 21 22.70 -27.42 36.36
C LEU A 21 22.82 -26.49 35.13
N PRO A 22 22.32 -26.90 33.95
CA PRO A 22 22.43 -26.11 32.74
C PRO A 22 21.87 -24.73 33.05
N THR A 23 22.73 -23.72 33.00
CA THR A 23 22.30 -22.33 33.13
C THR A 23 21.20 -22.14 32.10
N PRO A 24 19.97 -21.75 32.48
CA PRO A 24 18.95 -21.46 31.49
C PRO A 24 19.54 -20.36 30.63
N LEU A 25 19.98 -20.72 29.42
CA LEU A 25 20.38 -19.77 28.41
C LEU A 25 19.14 -18.89 28.29
N LEU A 26 19.20 -17.67 28.82
CA LEU A 26 18.25 -16.62 28.49
C LEU A 26 18.12 -16.71 26.98
N PRO A 27 16.96 -17.15 26.45
CA PRO A 27 16.85 -17.37 25.03
C PRO A 27 17.16 -16.02 24.42
N TYR A 28 18.27 -15.92 23.68
CA TYR A 28 18.79 -14.66 23.11
C TYR A 28 17.70 -13.87 22.35
N TYR A 29 16.63 -14.57 21.99
CA TYR A 29 15.44 -14.10 21.31
C TYR A 29 14.42 -13.36 22.19
N SER A 30 14.54 -13.33 23.53
CA SER A 30 13.58 -12.63 24.41
C SER A 30 13.57 -11.10 24.24
N PHE A 31 14.61 -10.55 23.60
CA PHE A 31 14.71 -9.13 23.28
C PHE A 31 14.21 -8.79 21.88
N VAL A 32 13.78 -9.79 21.10
CA VAL A 32 13.32 -9.57 19.72
C VAL A 32 11.93 -8.95 19.77
N THR A 33 11.85 -7.67 19.40
CA THR A 33 10.58 -6.91 19.31
C THR A 33 10.07 -6.79 17.87
N THR A 34 10.95 -6.99 16.89
CA THR A 34 10.64 -6.93 15.46
C THR A 34 11.10 -8.22 14.81
N VAL A 35 10.18 -8.92 14.13
CA VAL A 35 10.51 -10.10 13.33
C VAL A 35 10.17 -9.78 11.89
N SER A 36 11.20 -9.48 11.11
CA SER A 36 11.10 -9.22 9.68
C SER A 36 12.13 -10.07 8.94
N PHE A 37 11.67 -10.81 7.95
CA PHE A 37 12.51 -11.41 6.91
C PHE A 37 12.17 -10.77 5.57
N GLU A 38 11.85 -9.47 5.60
CA GLU A 38 11.58 -8.71 4.39
C GLU A 38 12.70 -8.89 3.38
N ASP A 39 12.27 -9.06 2.14
CA ASP A 39 13.13 -9.15 0.99
C ASP A 39 13.69 -7.75 0.69
N THR A 40 14.72 -7.33 1.42
CA THR A 40 15.56 -6.19 0.99
C THR A 40 16.27 -6.46 -0.35
N SER A 41 16.11 -7.68 -0.88
CA SER A 41 16.84 -8.27 -1.99
C SER A 41 16.31 -7.93 -3.39
N HIS A 42 15.49 -6.87 -3.55
CA HIS A 42 15.13 -6.40 -4.90
C HIS A 42 16.32 -5.86 -5.71
N THR A 43 17.51 -5.70 -5.12
CA THR A 43 18.76 -5.37 -5.86
C THR A 43 19.81 -6.49 -5.87
N THR A 44 19.64 -7.52 -5.06
CA THR A 44 20.57 -8.66 -4.99
C THR A 44 19.74 -9.91 -4.85
N GLY A 45 19.34 -10.50 -5.97
CA GLY A 45 18.46 -11.67 -6.06
C GLY A 45 18.67 -12.73 -4.97
N CYS A 46 17.56 -13.41 -4.63
CA CYS A 46 17.39 -14.63 -3.83
C CYS A 46 18.65 -15.03 -3.03
N LEU A 47 18.57 -15.03 -1.70
CA LEU A 47 19.69 -15.42 -0.83
C LEU A 47 20.32 -16.75 -1.27
N LEU A 48 19.51 -17.62 -1.88
CA LEU A 48 19.94 -18.84 -2.53
C LEU A 48 20.38 -18.64 -4.01
N GLY A 49 19.66 -17.85 -4.80
CA GLY A 49 19.89 -17.70 -6.25
C GLY A 49 21.21 -17.07 -6.69
N ASN A 50 21.86 -16.21 -5.89
CA ASN A 50 23.09 -15.52 -6.33
C ASN A 50 24.41 -16.10 -5.79
N SER A 51 24.39 -17.01 -4.81
CA SER A 51 25.64 -17.52 -4.19
C SER A 51 25.67 -19.02 -3.90
N LEU A 52 24.56 -19.75 -4.09
CA LEU A 52 24.55 -21.21 -4.01
C LEU A 52 24.79 -22.03 -5.29
N PRO A 53 24.98 -21.50 -6.52
CA PRO A 53 25.15 -22.35 -7.71
C PRO A 53 26.25 -23.41 -7.61
N THR A 54 27.24 -23.24 -6.72
CA THR A 54 28.32 -24.20 -6.50
C THR A 54 28.11 -25.17 -5.32
N LYS A 55 27.06 -25.03 -4.51
CA LYS A 55 26.75 -25.90 -3.33
C LYS A 55 25.35 -26.54 -3.36
N GLU A 56 24.63 -26.38 -4.47
CA GLU A 56 23.22 -26.76 -4.69
C GLU A 56 22.86 -28.25 -4.49
N SER A 57 23.81 -29.19 -4.60
CA SER A 57 23.45 -30.63 -4.50
C SER A 57 22.81 -30.97 -3.14
N ALA A 58 23.42 -30.65 -1.99
CA ALA A 58 22.94 -31.22 -0.73
C ALA A 58 21.54 -30.72 -0.29
N VAL A 59 21.23 -29.45 -0.55
CA VAL A 59 19.90 -28.87 -0.23
C VAL A 59 18.86 -29.37 -1.22
N GLN A 60 19.19 -29.38 -2.52
CA GLN A 60 18.31 -29.91 -3.55
C GLN A 60 18.04 -31.42 -3.33
N ASP A 61 19.09 -32.20 -3.10
CA ASP A 61 19.01 -33.63 -2.78
C ASP A 61 18.19 -33.89 -1.51
N PHE A 62 18.26 -33.00 -0.52
CA PHE A 62 17.40 -33.06 0.66
C PHE A 62 15.94 -32.75 0.30
N MET A 63 15.69 -31.71 -0.49
CA MET A 63 14.35 -31.30 -0.90
C MET A 63 13.66 -32.36 -1.78
N GLU A 64 14.39 -32.98 -2.70
CA GLU A 64 13.92 -34.08 -3.55
C GLU A 64 13.65 -35.33 -2.71
N ARG A 65 14.61 -35.76 -1.89
CA ARG A 65 14.48 -36.95 -1.03
C ARG A 65 13.36 -36.84 0.01
N THR A 66 13.03 -35.64 0.46
CA THR A 66 11.92 -35.39 1.39
C THR A 66 10.58 -35.09 0.70
N GLY A 67 10.55 -35.13 -0.64
CA GLY A 67 9.36 -34.79 -1.42
C GLY A 67 8.93 -33.32 -1.27
N ARG A 68 9.78 -32.46 -0.71
CA ARG A 68 9.50 -31.02 -0.58
C ARG A 68 9.60 -30.31 -1.93
N ALA A 69 10.51 -30.73 -2.81
CA ALA A 69 10.61 -30.18 -4.16
C ALA A 69 9.31 -30.42 -4.96
N ALA A 70 8.78 -31.65 -4.94
CA ALA A 70 7.51 -31.98 -5.59
C ALA A 70 6.33 -31.20 -5.01
N ARG A 71 6.29 -30.99 -3.68
CA ARG A 71 5.27 -30.15 -3.04
C ARG A 71 5.41 -28.67 -3.43
N ALA A 72 6.63 -28.16 -3.50
CA ALA A 72 6.90 -26.79 -3.92
C ALA A 72 6.43 -26.54 -5.36
N LEU A 73 6.74 -27.46 -6.28
CA LEU A 73 6.23 -27.41 -7.65
C LEU A 73 4.69 -27.49 -7.66
N ALA A 74 4.09 -28.39 -6.88
CA ALA A 74 2.64 -28.49 -6.78
C ALA A 74 1.95 -27.22 -6.22
N GLN A 75 2.67 -26.41 -5.44
CA GLN A 75 2.20 -25.12 -4.91
C GLN A 75 2.28 -23.98 -5.93
N GLU A 76 3.09 -24.12 -6.99
CA GLU A 76 3.19 -23.15 -8.08
C GLU A 76 2.29 -23.57 -9.24
N PRO A 77 1.05 -23.06 -9.35
CA PRO A 77 0.03 -23.64 -10.20
C PRO A 77 0.38 -23.55 -11.70
N PHE A 78 1.21 -22.57 -12.06
CA PHE A 78 1.63 -22.32 -13.43
C PHE A 78 2.99 -22.92 -13.81
N HIS A 79 3.69 -23.61 -12.90
CA HIS A 79 5.03 -24.14 -13.19
C HIS A 79 5.04 -25.06 -14.42
N ARG A 80 3.99 -25.88 -14.59
CA ARG A 80 3.83 -26.82 -15.72
C ARG A 80 3.77 -26.15 -17.10
N PHE A 81 3.52 -24.84 -17.14
CA PHE A 81 3.43 -24.06 -18.37
C PHE A 81 4.71 -23.29 -18.68
N ARG A 82 5.66 -23.21 -17.75
CA ARG A 82 6.95 -22.55 -17.98
C ARG A 82 7.95 -23.52 -18.62
N ARG A 83 8.69 -23.04 -19.62
CA ARG A 83 9.76 -23.83 -20.29
C ARG A 83 11.13 -23.49 -19.68
N GLY A 84 12.00 -24.51 -19.53
CA GLY A 84 13.43 -24.35 -19.20
C GLY A 84 13.79 -24.63 -17.73
N ASP A 85 14.93 -24.11 -17.27
CA ASP A 85 15.50 -24.30 -15.92
C ASP A 85 14.71 -23.61 -14.78
N VAL A 86 13.42 -23.30 -15.02
CA VAL A 86 12.57 -22.53 -14.10
C VAL A 86 12.18 -23.36 -12.88
N GLU A 87 12.14 -24.69 -12.97
CA GLU A 87 11.80 -25.57 -11.85
C GLU A 87 12.75 -25.40 -10.67
N LYS A 88 14.06 -25.28 -10.93
CA LYS A 88 15.06 -25.08 -9.87
C LYS A 88 14.87 -23.73 -9.18
N ALA A 89 14.60 -22.68 -9.96
CA ALA A 89 14.30 -21.36 -9.41
C ALA A 89 13.03 -21.41 -8.54
N ILE A 90 11.96 -22.04 -9.03
CA ILE A 90 10.71 -22.23 -8.28
C ILE A 90 10.95 -22.98 -6.97
N VAL A 91 11.63 -24.13 -7.02
CA VAL A 91 11.91 -24.93 -5.81
C VAL A 91 12.73 -24.10 -4.82
N SER A 92 13.76 -23.40 -5.27
CA SER A 92 14.58 -22.53 -4.41
C SER A 92 13.75 -21.42 -3.77
N GLU A 93 12.95 -20.70 -4.54
CA GLU A 93 12.11 -19.59 -4.06
C GLU A 93 11.06 -20.06 -3.05
N VAL A 94 10.35 -21.16 -3.34
CA VAL A 94 9.35 -21.73 -2.43
C VAL A 94 10.02 -22.25 -1.15
N THR A 95 11.20 -22.84 -1.26
CA THR A 95 11.97 -23.30 -0.08
C THR A 95 12.37 -22.13 0.80
N GLU A 96 12.89 -21.07 0.20
CA GLU A 96 13.27 -19.86 0.91
C GLU A 96 12.06 -19.24 1.62
N LEU A 97 10.92 -19.13 0.93
CA LEU A 97 9.67 -18.63 1.50
C LEU A 97 9.23 -19.49 2.71
N GLN A 98 9.21 -20.82 2.56
CA GLN A 98 8.83 -21.74 3.63
C GLN A 98 9.77 -21.63 4.84
N LEU A 99 11.09 -21.52 4.60
CA LEU A 99 12.07 -21.34 5.68
C LEU A 99 11.87 -20.01 6.40
N ARG A 100 11.60 -18.92 5.67
CA ARG A 100 11.28 -17.63 6.27
C ARG A 100 10.00 -17.71 7.10
N GLN A 101 8.94 -18.33 6.59
CA GLN A 101 7.68 -18.53 7.32
C GLN A 101 7.89 -19.34 8.60
N ASP A 102 8.55 -20.50 8.52
CA ASP A 102 8.79 -21.36 9.68
C ASP A 102 9.70 -20.71 10.73
N LEU A 103 10.71 -19.93 10.31
CA LEU A 103 11.59 -19.20 11.21
C LEU A 103 10.86 -18.01 11.86
N THR A 104 10.10 -17.24 11.09
CA THR A 104 9.25 -16.15 11.60
C THR A 104 8.29 -16.71 12.64
N TRP A 105 7.61 -17.81 12.31
CA TRP A 105 6.70 -18.46 13.24
C TRP A 105 7.41 -18.92 14.51
N ALA A 106 8.54 -19.62 14.40
CA ALA A 106 9.25 -20.13 15.57
C ALA A 106 9.66 -18.99 16.53
N LEU A 107 10.14 -17.86 15.98
CA LEU A 107 10.51 -16.68 16.76
C LEU A 107 9.28 -16.04 17.42
N CYS A 108 8.19 -15.88 16.68
CA CYS A 108 6.95 -15.31 17.19
C CYS A 108 6.27 -16.20 18.23
N PHE A 109 6.22 -17.51 18.02
CA PHE A 109 5.55 -18.46 18.90
C PHE A 109 6.17 -18.46 20.31
N SER A 110 7.51 -18.38 20.39
CA SER A 110 8.21 -18.36 21.67
C SER A 110 8.11 -17.01 22.40
N ASN A 111 8.03 -15.89 21.69
CA ASN A 111 8.13 -14.54 22.26
C ASN A 111 6.96 -13.61 21.88
N ALA A 112 5.76 -14.15 21.62
CA ALA A 112 4.60 -13.40 21.12
C ALA A 112 4.29 -12.15 21.95
N GLU A 113 4.48 -12.21 23.26
CA GLU A 113 4.23 -11.13 24.22
C GLU A 113 5.15 -9.91 24.04
N CYS A 114 6.26 -10.05 23.32
CA CYS A 114 7.26 -9.01 23.11
C CYS A 114 7.25 -8.45 21.67
N ILE A 115 6.52 -9.07 20.75
CA ILE A 115 6.49 -8.67 19.34
C ILE A 115 5.68 -7.38 19.17
N GLN A 116 6.35 -6.30 18.76
CA GLN A 116 5.77 -4.99 18.47
C GLN A 116 5.48 -4.80 16.98
N THR A 117 6.30 -5.43 16.13
CA THR A 117 6.16 -5.37 14.67
C THR A 117 6.23 -6.79 14.10
N LEU A 118 5.21 -7.16 13.34
CA LEU A 118 5.06 -8.50 12.78
C LEU A 118 4.90 -8.45 11.26
N TYR A 119 5.73 -9.20 10.55
CA TYR A 119 5.61 -9.43 9.12
C TYR A 119 5.07 -10.83 8.89
N ILE A 120 3.94 -10.95 8.18
CA ILE A 120 3.28 -12.23 7.93
C ILE A 120 2.84 -12.34 6.48
N SER A 121 3.04 -13.53 5.93
CA SER A 121 2.44 -13.94 4.66
C SER A 121 0.93 -14.14 4.85
N ILE A 122 0.12 -13.70 3.89
CA ILE A 122 -1.35 -13.86 3.99
C ILE A 122 -1.78 -15.33 3.99
N ALA A 123 -0.99 -16.23 3.40
CA ALA A 123 -1.22 -17.66 3.42
C ALA A 123 -0.99 -18.31 4.80
N ASP A 124 -0.26 -17.67 5.72
CA ASP A 124 0.07 -18.22 7.04
C ASP A 124 -0.73 -17.56 8.19
N ILE A 125 -1.71 -16.69 7.88
CA ILE A 125 -2.50 -15.96 8.88
C ILE A 125 -3.11 -16.89 9.93
N ASP A 126 -3.68 -18.02 9.50
CA ASP A 126 -4.33 -19.01 10.37
C ASP A 126 -3.43 -19.47 11.54
N ARG A 127 -2.13 -19.61 11.26
CA ARG A 127 -1.15 -20.02 12.27
C ARG A 127 -1.04 -18.97 13.36
N TYR A 128 -0.96 -17.70 12.97
CA TYR A 128 -0.85 -16.55 13.87
C TYR A 128 -2.15 -16.22 14.59
N MET A 129 -3.32 -16.57 14.04
CA MET A 129 -4.60 -16.42 14.75
C MET A 129 -4.61 -17.13 16.11
N THR A 130 -3.89 -18.25 16.24
CA THR A 130 -3.76 -18.97 17.52
C THR A 130 -2.97 -18.19 18.59
N LEU A 131 -2.18 -17.18 18.18
CA LEU A 131 -1.37 -16.35 19.07
C LEU A 131 -2.06 -15.04 19.48
N MET A 132 -3.27 -14.75 18.98
CA MET A 132 -3.96 -13.46 19.23
C MET A 132 -3.97 -13.05 20.71
N PRO A 133 -4.32 -13.91 21.69
CA PRO A 133 -4.36 -13.49 23.09
C PRO A 133 -2.98 -13.10 23.68
N ARG A 134 -1.89 -13.54 23.05
CA ARG A 134 -0.51 -13.32 23.52
C ARG A 134 0.15 -12.08 22.91
N LEU A 135 -0.28 -11.63 21.73
CA LEU A 135 0.28 -10.49 20.99
C LEU A 135 -0.10 -9.11 21.57
N LYS A 136 0.05 -8.92 22.88
CA LYS A 136 -0.44 -7.75 23.64
C LYS A 136 0.21 -6.41 23.26
N VAL A 137 1.47 -6.46 22.85
CA VAL A 137 2.27 -5.26 22.52
C VAL A 137 2.40 -5.03 21.02
N LEU A 138 1.72 -5.83 20.21
CA LEU A 138 1.76 -5.72 18.76
C LEU A 138 1.16 -4.38 18.34
N SER A 139 1.99 -3.55 17.72
CA SER A 139 1.67 -2.17 17.32
C SER A 139 1.63 -2.00 15.80
N GLU A 140 2.35 -2.86 15.07
CA GLU A 140 2.43 -2.81 13.62
C GLU A 140 2.37 -4.22 13.03
N VAL A 141 1.53 -4.39 12.01
CA VAL A 141 1.46 -5.62 11.21
C VAL A 141 1.61 -5.31 9.73
N ASN A 142 2.50 -6.04 9.08
CA ASN A 142 2.78 -5.94 7.66
C ASN A 142 2.45 -7.28 7.00
N PHE A 143 1.39 -7.30 6.19
CA PHE A 143 0.96 -8.46 5.45
C PHE A 143 1.67 -8.50 4.09
N GLN A 144 2.21 -9.65 3.74
CA GLN A 144 2.86 -9.89 2.45
C GLN A 144 1.94 -10.72 1.57
N LEU A 145 1.66 -10.25 0.35
CA LEU A 145 0.98 -11.05 -0.66
C LEU A 145 1.91 -12.17 -1.13
N ASP A 146 1.44 -13.41 -1.02
CA ASP A 146 2.22 -14.57 -1.41
C ASP A 146 2.23 -14.76 -2.92
N ARG A 147 3.36 -15.20 -3.45
CA ARG A 147 3.53 -15.41 -4.89
C ARG A 147 2.53 -16.41 -5.48
N ASN A 148 2.16 -17.42 -4.70
CA ASN A 148 1.18 -18.43 -5.08
C ASN A 148 -0.26 -17.90 -5.13
N THR A 149 -0.53 -16.73 -4.55
CA THR A 149 -1.82 -16.01 -4.66
C THR A 149 -1.79 -14.89 -5.70
N THR A 150 -0.58 -14.44 -6.11
CA THR A 150 -0.44 -13.42 -7.14
C THR A 150 -0.61 -14.02 -8.53
N MET A 151 -1.49 -13.45 -9.33
CA MET A 151 -1.61 -13.79 -10.74
C MET A 151 -0.54 -13.03 -11.53
N GLU A 152 0.34 -13.76 -12.23
CA GLU A 152 1.15 -13.09 -13.25
C GLU A 152 0.23 -12.60 -14.36
N LEU A 153 0.35 -11.31 -14.69
CA LEU A 153 -0.40 -10.66 -15.76
C LEU A 153 0.11 -11.16 -17.11
N GLN A 154 -0.21 -12.40 -17.48
CA GLN A 154 -0.29 -12.73 -18.90
C GLN A 154 -1.61 -12.17 -19.45
N PRO A 155 -1.62 -11.64 -20.70
CA PRO A 155 -2.85 -11.19 -21.34
C PRO A 155 -3.91 -12.30 -21.30
N GLU A 156 -5.11 -12.01 -20.81
CA GLU A 156 -6.17 -13.01 -20.58
C GLU A 156 -6.51 -13.87 -21.82
N HIS A 157 -6.22 -13.34 -23.01
CA HIS A 157 -6.50 -13.98 -24.29
C HIS A 157 -5.62 -15.22 -24.55
N GLU A 158 -4.52 -15.38 -23.82
CA GLU A 158 -3.57 -16.49 -23.98
C GLU A 158 -3.92 -17.70 -23.11
N TYR A 159 -4.83 -17.57 -22.14
CA TYR A 159 -5.16 -18.66 -21.24
C TYR A 159 -6.01 -19.75 -21.91
N THR A 160 -5.53 -20.98 -21.81
CA THR A 160 -6.30 -22.21 -22.03
C THR A 160 -7.49 -22.30 -21.06
N PRO A 161 -8.54 -23.08 -21.37
CA PRO A 161 -9.68 -23.28 -20.46
C PRO A 161 -9.28 -23.82 -19.07
N GLU A 162 -8.24 -24.65 -19.00
CA GLU A 162 -7.69 -25.14 -17.73
C GLU A 162 -7.04 -24.02 -16.92
N GLU A 163 -6.23 -23.17 -17.56
CA GLU A 163 -5.59 -22.02 -16.91
C GLU A 163 -6.60 -21.01 -16.41
N ARG A 164 -7.68 -20.77 -17.15
CA ARG A 164 -8.79 -19.90 -16.69
C ARG A 164 -9.47 -20.46 -15.44
N THR A 165 -9.72 -21.78 -15.42
CA THR A 165 -10.31 -22.45 -14.25
C THR A 165 -9.38 -22.36 -13.03
N LEU A 166 -8.08 -22.52 -13.26
CA LEU A 166 -7.06 -22.41 -12.22
C LEU A 166 -6.94 -20.97 -11.69
N SER A 167 -6.89 -20.00 -12.61
CA SER A 167 -6.91 -18.57 -12.32
C SER A 167 -8.10 -18.18 -11.45
N ALA A 168 -9.31 -18.60 -11.82
CA ALA A 168 -10.51 -18.32 -11.04
C ALA A 168 -10.42 -18.88 -9.61
N ARG A 169 -9.86 -20.09 -9.43
CA ARG A 169 -9.66 -20.68 -8.09
C ARG A 169 -8.61 -19.92 -7.27
N LEU A 170 -7.54 -19.45 -7.91
CA LEU A 170 -6.50 -18.67 -7.23
C LEU A 170 -7.04 -17.31 -6.81
N GLU A 171 -7.88 -16.69 -7.62
CA GLU A 171 -8.54 -15.43 -7.27
C GLU A 171 -9.53 -15.61 -6.12
N GLU A 172 -10.29 -16.71 -6.09
CA GLU A 172 -11.15 -17.07 -4.96
C GLU A 172 -10.34 -17.28 -3.66
N GLU A 173 -9.25 -18.05 -3.75
CA GLU A 173 -8.34 -18.28 -2.61
C GLU A 173 -7.71 -16.97 -2.13
N ARG A 174 -7.24 -16.13 -3.05
CA ARG A 174 -6.68 -14.81 -2.75
C ARG A 174 -7.71 -13.94 -2.02
N THR A 175 -8.93 -13.88 -2.54
CA THR A 175 -10.05 -13.17 -1.92
C THR A 175 -10.26 -13.64 -0.49
N ARG A 176 -10.28 -14.97 -0.26
CA ARG A 176 -10.39 -15.56 1.09
C ARG A 176 -9.26 -15.11 2.01
N ARG A 177 -8.00 -15.16 1.55
CA ARG A 177 -6.84 -14.75 2.37
C ARG A 177 -6.83 -13.26 2.68
N LEU A 178 -7.30 -12.41 1.78
CA LEU A 178 -7.47 -10.98 2.03
C LEU A 178 -8.58 -10.70 3.07
N GLU A 179 -9.64 -11.51 3.12
CA GLU A 179 -10.64 -11.45 4.19
C GLU A 179 -10.06 -11.88 5.55
N GLU A 180 -9.27 -12.96 5.57
CA GLU A 180 -8.58 -13.42 6.78
C GLU A 180 -7.61 -12.36 7.34
N MET A 181 -6.94 -11.60 6.46
CA MET A 181 -6.10 -10.46 6.84
C MET A 181 -6.90 -9.39 7.61
N ILE A 182 -8.09 -9.05 7.12
CA ILE A 182 -8.97 -8.09 7.79
C ILE A 182 -9.47 -8.68 9.13
N LEU A 183 -9.86 -9.95 9.13
CA LEU A 183 -10.32 -10.65 10.33
C LEU A 183 -9.23 -10.68 11.42
N PHE A 184 -7.98 -10.92 11.04
CA PHE A 184 -6.84 -10.90 11.95
C PHE A 184 -6.75 -9.59 12.74
N VAL A 185 -6.82 -8.44 12.05
CA VAL A 185 -6.75 -7.13 12.70
C VAL A 185 -7.95 -6.89 13.62
N LYS A 186 -9.16 -7.27 13.17
CA LYS A 186 -10.37 -7.15 14.00
C LYS A 186 -10.30 -8.00 15.27
N GLU A 187 -9.89 -9.25 15.16
CA GLU A 187 -9.76 -10.15 16.30
C GLU A 187 -8.66 -9.69 17.26
N HIS A 188 -7.54 -9.19 16.73
CA HIS A 188 -6.50 -8.60 17.55
C HIS A 188 -7.02 -7.41 18.36
N GLN A 189 -7.75 -6.49 17.72
CA GLN A 189 -8.36 -5.36 18.42
C GLN A 189 -9.41 -5.76 19.45
N ARG A 190 -10.17 -6.83 19.19
CA ARG A 190 -11.12 -7.38 20.15
C ARG A 190 -10.42 -7.85 21.42
N HIS A 191 -9.24 -8.46 21.29
CA HIS A 191 -8.43 -8.92 22.41
C HIS A 191 -7.62 -7.81 23.08
N HIS A 192 -7.04 -6.91 22.30
CA HIS A 192 -6.12 -5.85 22.74
C HIS A 192 -6.52 -4.50 22.11
N PRO A 193 -7.57 -3.84 22.62
CA PRO A 193 -8.06 -2.59 22.03
C PRO A 193 -6.96 -1.54 21.92
N LYS A 194 -6.86 -0.88 20.75
CA LYS A 194 -5.93 0.23 20.46
C LYS A 194 -4.43 -0.12 20.49
N SER A 195 -4.08 -1.41 20.51
CA SER A 195 -2.68 -1.84 20.51
C SER A 195 -2.07 -1.71 19.11
N ILE A 196 -2.69 -2.30 18.07
CA ILE A 196 -2.28 -2.08 16.67
C ILE A 196 -2.59 -0.64 16.26
N LYS A 197 -1.54 0.05 15.85
CA LYS A 197 -1.55 1.41 15.32
C LYS A 197 -1.47 1.40 13.79
N THR A 198 -0.72 0.45 13.24
CA THR A 198 -0.43 0.38 11.81
C THR A 198 -0.71 -1.03 11.28
N ALA A 199 -1.45 -1.11 10.17
CA ALA A 199 -1.58 -2.33 9.38
C ALA A 199 -1.38 -1.99 7.90
N ARG A 200 -0.56 -2.78 7.21
CA ARG A 200 -0.24 -2.55 5.79
C ARG A 200 -0.26 -3.87 5.04
N CYS A 201 -0.76 -3.83 3.81
CA CYS A 201 -0.55 -4.91 2.86
C CYS A 201 0.54 -4.49 1.87
N LEU A 202 1.71 -5.10 2.00
CA LEU A 202 2.88 -4.83 1.19
C LEU A 202 2.70 -5.51 -0.18
N SER A 203 2.79 -4.71 -1.24
CA SER A 203 2.84 -5.24 -2.60
C SER A 203 4.22 -5.82 -2.86
N ASP A 204 4.28 -6.99 -3.49
CA ASP A 204 5.53 -7.50 -4.04
C ASP A 204 6.00 -6.52 -5.12
N ARG A 205 7.04 -5.71 -4.85
CA ARG A 205 7.48 -4.67 -5.80
C ARG A 205 7.91 -5.24 -7.14
N ALA A 206 8.29 -6.52 -7.19
CA ALA A 206 8.68 -7.20 -8.43
C ALA A 206 7.46 -7.53 -9.31
N LYS A 207 6.30 -7.71 -8.70
CA LYS A 207 5.08 -8.09 -9.40
C LYS A 207 4.18 -6.85 -9.49
N ARG A 208 3.61 -6.59 -10.65
CA ARG A 208 2.60 -5.53 -10.82
C ARG A 208 1.34 -5.76 -9.97
N ASP A 209 1.30 -6.85 -9.21
CA ASP A 209 0.19 -7.23 -8.38
C ASP A 209 0.23 -6.47 -7.03
N SER A 210 -0.87 -5.79 -6.73
CA SER A 210 -1.04 -5.04 -5.50
C SER A 210 -2.32 -5.46 -4.80
N CYS A 211 -2.39 -5.27 -3.49
CA CYS A 211 -3.63 -5.51 -2.76
C CYS A 211 -4.71 -4.60 -3.33
N PRO A 212 -5.89 -5.14 -3.71
CA PRO A 212 -6.96 -4.30 -4.24
C PRO A 212 -7.36 -3.23 -3.22
N ASP A 213 -7.74 -2.05 -3.72
CA ASP A 213 -7.93 -0.86 -2.88
C ASP A 213 -9.05 -1.05 -1.87
N GLU A 214 -10.10 -1.78 -2.24
CA GLU A 214 -11.21 -2.11 -1.35
C GLU A 214 -10.71 -2.87 -0.09
N TYR A 215 -9.83 -3.86 -0.27
CA TYR A 215 -9.28 -4.63 0.85
C TYR A 215 -8.30 -3.80 1.69
N CYS A 216 -7.48 -2.96 1.05
CA CYS A 216 -6.63 -2.01 1.78
C CYS A 216 -7.47 -1.05 2.62
N PHE A 217 -8.55 -0.51 2.05
CA PHE A 217 -9.45 0.41 2.74
C PHE A 217 -10.13 -0.27 3.92
N ARG A 218 -10.70 -1.47 3.73
CA ARG A 218 -11.34 -2.26 4.81
C ARG A 218 -10.36 -2.67 5.91
N LEU A 219 -9.10 -2.95 5.55
CA LEU A 219 -8.04 -3.19 6.52
C LEU A 219 -7.80 -1.95 7.39
N LEU A 220 -7.70 -0.77 6.77
CA LEU A 220 -7.49 0.51 7.47
C LEU A 220 -8.72 0.93 8.29
N GLN A 221 -9.94 0.64 7.83
CA GLN A 221 -11.17 0.82 8.62
C GLN A 221 -11.22 -0.08 9.85
N SER A 222 -10.49 -1.19 9.81
CA SER A 222 -10.37 -2.09 10.96
C SER A 222 -9.34 -1.60 11.97
N LEU A 223 -8.62 -0.49 11.73
CA LEU A 223 -7.69 0.16 12.67
C LEU A 223 -8.43 1.15 13.59
N PRO A 224 -7.91 1.48 14.79
CA PRO A 224 -8.55 2.54 15.57
C PRO A 224 -8.38 3.89 14.84
N PRO A 225 -9.29 4.86 15.03
CA PRO A 225 -9.10 6.21 14.51
C PRO A 225 -7.84 6.85 15.11
N LEU A 226 -7.23 7.78 14.39
CA LEU A 226 -6.04 8.48 14.87
C LEU A 226 -6.37 9.28 16.14
N ASN A 227 -5.57 9.09 17.19
CA ASN A 227 -5.78 9.79 18.45
C ASN A 227 -5.15 11.19 18.42
N GLN A 228 -5.99 12.23 18.28
CA GLN A 228 -5.59 13.64 18.28
C GLN A 228 -4.36 13.93 17.40
N PRO A 229 -4.38 13.57 16.10
CA PRO A 229 -3.25 13.80 15.21
C PRO A 229 -2.92 15.30 15.15
N ARG A 230 -1.64 15.63 15.32
CA ARG A 230 -1.14 17.01 15.11
C ARG A 230 -0.70 17.25 13.67
N CYS A 231 -0.36 16.18 12.96
CA CYS A 231 0.06 16.20 11.57
C CYS A 231 -0.67 15.09 10.82
N LEU A 232 -1.28 15.42 9.69
CA LEU A 232 -1.72 14.45 8.70
C LEU A 232 -0.68 14.44 7.58
N ASP A 233 0.00 13.31 7.41
CA ASP A 233 1.10 13.12 6.45
C ASP A 233 1.01 11.75 5.76
N ARG A 234 1.92 11.48 4.82
CA ARG A 234 1.99 10.20 4.07
C ARG A 234 1.91 8.94 4.93
N ASN A 235 2.37 8.97 6.18
CA ASN A 235 2.42 7.79 7.02
C ASN A 235 1.07 7.45 7.66
N ASN A 236 0.19 8.44 7.84
CA ASN A 236 -1.09 8.28 8.52
C ASN A 236 -2.31 8.67 7.67
N TRP A 237 -2.08 9.23 6.48
CA TRP A 237 -3.14 9.69 5.59
C TRP A 237 -4.15 8.60 5.27
N ALA A 238 -3.68 7.41 4.87
CA ALA A 238 -4.56 6.31 4.49
C ALA A 238 -5.47 5.85 5.65
N GLN A 239 -4.94 5.77 6.87
CA GLN A 239 -5.71 5.42 8.07
C GLN A 239 -6.72 6.52 8.43
N PHE A 240 -6.32 7.79 8.30
CA PHE A 240 -7.23 8.93 8.44
C PHE A 240 -8.38 8.85 7.44
N THR A 241 -8.08 8.65 6.14
CA THR A 241 -9.11 8.57 5.09
C THR A 241 -10.10 7.44 5.30
N ALA A 242 -9.68 6.33 5.92
CA ALA A 242 -10.55 5.22 6.26
C ALA A 242 -11.47 5.51 7.46
N ASN A 243 -11.08 6.44 8.35
CA ASN A 243 -11.77 6.72 9.62
C ASN A 243 -12.02 8.22 9.81
N VAL A 244 -12.38 8.93 8.73
CA VAL A 244 -12.54 10.40 8.73
C VAL A 244 -13.59 10.82 9.75
N ALA A 245 -14.74 10.15 9.77
CA ALA A 245 -15.85 10.46 10.66
C ALA A 245 -15.43 10.39 12.14
N ASP A 246 -14.68 9.36 12.52
CA ASP A 246 -14.35 9.07 13.92
C ASP A 246 -13.06 9.74 14.43
N THR A 247 -12.24 10.30 13.53
CA THR A 247 -10.97 10.94 13.91
C THR A 247 -11.18 12.37 14.43
N ASP A 248 -10.75 12.67 15.65
CA ASP A 248 -10.79 14.05 16.17
C ASP A 248 -9.70 14.91 15.48
N LEU A 249 -10.14 15.82 14.62
CA LEU A 249 -9.27 16.71 13.84
C LEU A 249 -8.98 18.05 14.54
N SER A 250 -9.53 18.29 15.73
CA SER A 250 -9.39 19.58 16.42
C SER A 250 -7.94 19.98 16.69
N CYS A 251 -7.05 19.01 16.83
CA CYS A 251 -5.63 19.18 17.13
C CYS A 251 -4.71 19.23 15.89
N VAL A 252 -5.24 19.02 14.69
CA VAL A 252 -4.43 18.99 13.45
C VAL A 252 -3.88 20.39 13.17
N LYS A 253 -2.55 20.50 13.18
CA LYS A 253 -1.79 21.72 12.87
C LYS A 253 -1.21 21.70 11.47
N SER A 254 -0.85 20.54 10.95
CA SER A 254 -0.22 20.41 9.64
C SER A 254 -0.92 19.35 8.82
N ILE A 255 -1.24 19.67 7.58
CA ILE A 255 -1.63 18.71 6.55
C ILE A 255 -0.52 18.76 5.49
N GLN A 256 0.17 17.64 5.31
CA GLN A 256 1.24 17.45 4.33
C GLN A 256 0.83 16.31 3.43
N TYR A 257 0.12 16.65 2.37
CA TYR A 257 -0.28 15.69 1.36
C TYR A 257 0.66 15.82 0.16
N GLU A 258 1.74 15.05 0.23
CA GLU A 258 2.62 14.77 -0.91
C GLU A 258 2.09 13.50 -1.57
N MET A 259 1.60 13.61 -2.81
CA MET A 259 1.20 12.43 -3.54
C MET A 259 2.45 11.65 -3.95
N SER A 260 2.55 10.45 -3.41
CA SER A 260 3.28 9.37 -4.05
C SER A 260 2.22 8.38 -4.57
N GLY A 261 2.41 7.83 -5.77
CA GLY A 261 1.35 7.21 -6.59
C GLY A 261 0.44 6.12 -5.96
N ARG A 262 0.66 5.69 -4.72
CA ARG A 262 -0.28 4.83 -3.97
C ARG A 262 -1.35 5.60 -3.20
N GLU A 263 -1.12 6.86 -2.84
CA GLU A 263 -2.01 7.64 -1.97
C GLU A 263 -3.20 8.27 -2.71
N VAL A 264 -3.15 8.33 -4.04
CA VAL A 264 -4.26 8.80 -4.90
C VAL A 264 -5.50 7.92 -4.73
N ARG A 265 -5.31 6.64 -4.36
CA ARG A 265 -6.34 5.61 -4.40
C ARG A 265 -7.48 5.84 -3.40
N PHE A 266 -7.20 6.43 -2.24
CA PHE A 266 -8.22 6.66 -1.19
C PHE A 266 -8.93 7.99 -1.29
N LEU A 267 -8.64 8.75 -2.34
CA LEU A 267 -9.05 10.13 -2.41
C LEU A 267 -10.54 10.29 -2.68
N SER A 268 -11.09 9.50 -3.60
CA SER A 268 -12.53 9.50 -3.87
C SER A 268 -13.35 9.36 -2.59
N HIS A 269 -12.91 8.49 -1.68
CA HIS A 269 -13.59 8.23 -0.41
C HIS A 269 -13.50 9.44 0.53
N LEU A 270 -12.36 10.13 0.58
CA LEU A 270 -12.23 11.37 1.35
C LEU A 270 -13.17 12.46 0.82
N LEU A 271 -13.31 12.55 -0.51
CA LEU A 271 -14.16 13.55 -1.16
C LEU A 271 -15.65 13.32 -0.91
N GLU A 272 -16.06 12.09 -0.61
CA GLU A 272 -17.42 11.72 -0.23
C GLU A 272 -17.75 12.06 1.24
N GLN A 273 -16.74 12.07 2.13
CA GLN A 273 -16.92 12.25 3.59
C GLN A 273 -16.98 13.73 4.04
N ARG A 274 -17.57 14.59 3.20
CA ARG A 274 -17.66 16.05 3.41
C ARG A 274 -18.38 16.43 4.72
N PRO A 275 -17.98 17.47 5.50
CA PRO A 275 -16.76 18.29 5.41
C PRO A 275 -15.75 18.11 6.56
N PHE A 276 -14.53 17.64 6.24
CA PHE A 276 -13.52 17.33 7.26
C PHE A 276 -12.61 18.51 7.62
N LEU A 277 -12.21 19.37 6.66
CA LEU A 277 -11.30 20.50 6.92
C LEU A 277 -11.88 21.48 7.96
N GLN A 278 -13.21 21.62 8.00
CA GLN A 278 -13.91 22.45 8.97
C GLN A 278 -13.71 21.97 10.42
N ARG A 279 -13.31 20.71 10.63
CA ARG A 279 -13.01 20.14 11.94
C ARG A 279 -11.58 20.44 12.40
N CYS A 280 -10.69 20.87 11.50
CA CYS A 280 -9.28 21.20 11.77
C CYS A 280 -9.11 22.59 12.42
N ARG A 281 -9.58 22.76 13.66
CA ARG A 281 -9.58 24.07 14.36
C ARG A 281 -8.20 24.65 14.67
N SER A 282 -7.15 23.83 14.63
CA SER A 282 -5.77 24.23 14.94
C SER A 282 -4.86 24.32 13.72
N LEU A 283 -5.42 24.31 12.50
CA LEU A 283 -4.60 24.21 11.28
C LEU A 283 -3.70 25.44 11.11
N GLU A 284 -2.39 25.19 11.00
CA GLU A 284 -1.30 26.17 10.82
C GLU A 284 -0.62 26.02 9.46
N LYS A 285 -0.52 24.79 8.94
CA LYS A 285 0.13 24.47 7.67
C LYS A 285 -0.76 23.58 6.80
N LEU A 286 -0.99 24.01 5.57
CA LEU A 286 -1.68 23.23 4.57
C LEU A 286 -0.79 23.12 3.33
N SER A 287 -0.28 21.92 3.08
CA SER A 287 0.45 21.55 1.88
C SER A 287 -0.35 20.45 1.18
N VAL A 288 -0.86 20.79 0.01
CA VAL A 288 -1.70 19.89 -0.78
C VAL A 288 -1.21 19.95 -2.22
N ALA A 289 -0.67 18.83 -2.72
CA ALA A 289 -0.45 18.67 -4.14
C ALA A 289 -1.82 18.65 -4.84
N SER A 290 -2.07 19.62 -5.71
CA SER A 290 -3.33 19.76 -6.44
C SER A 290 -3.53 18.56 -7.36
N PHE A 291 -4.48 17.78 -6.92
CA PHE A 291 -5.41 17.01 -7.70
C PHE A 291 -5.93 17.84 -8.88
N GLY A 292 -6.28 17.18 -9.99
CA GLY A 292 -6.88 17.85 -11.14
C GLY A 292 -8.07 18.75 -10.80
N GLU A 293 -8.66 19.40 -11.81
CA GLU A 293 -9.71 20.42 -11.66
C GLU A 293 -10.82 20.09 -10.61
N ASP A 294 -11.10 18.80 -10.40
CA ASP A 294 -12.16 18.30 -9.53
C ASP A 294 -11.95 18.51 -8.04
N MET A 295 -10.71 18.52 -7.49
CA MET A 295 -10.61 18.76 -6.05
C MET A 295 -10.69 20.24 -5.68
N PHE A 296 -10.15 21.09 -6.54
CA PHE A 296 -10.36 22.51 -6.36
C PHE A 296 -11.86 22.83 -6.48
N LYS A 297 -12.54 22.31 -7.51
CA LYS A 297 -14.01 22.36 -7.62
C LYS A 297 -14.71 21.74 -6.41
N TRP A 298 -14.17 20.67 -5.82
CA TRP A 298 -14.70 20.03 -4.60
C TRP A 298 -14.60 20.94 -3.38
N ALA A 299 -13.44 21.53 -3.10
CA ALA A 299 -13.26 22.44 -1.96
C ALA A 299 -14.17 23.66 -2.09
N VAL A 300 -14.36 24.14 -3.33
CA VAL A 300 -15.34 25.18 -3.68
C VAL A 300 -16.77 24.69 -3.45
N GLN A 301 -17.15 23.50 -3.94
CA GLN A 301 -18.52 23.01 -3.89
C GLN A 301 -18.94 22.59 -2.47
N GLU A 302 -18.09 21.91 -1.72
CA GLU A 302 -18.30 21.57 -0.31
C GLU A 302 -18.62 22.81 0.53
N ARG A 303 -17.99 23.94 0.18
CA ARG A 303 -18.27 25.21 0.80
C ARG A 303 -19.52 25.89 0.24
N LYS A 304 -19.78 25.83 -1.07
CA LYS A 304 -21.06 26.27 -1.65
C LYS A 304 -22.24 25.55 -1.02
N ASP A 305 -22.15 24.25 -0.73
CA ASP A 305 -23.22 23.47 -0.09
C ASP A 305 -23.45 23.89 1.38
N PHE A 306 -22.39 24.35 2.06
CA PHE A 306 -22.49 25.00 3.38
C PHE A 306 -23.13 26.38 3.27
N ASP A 307 -22.74 27.16 2.26
CA ASP A 307 -23.23 28.52 1.99
C ASP A 307 -24.59 28.52 1.25
N GLU A 308 -25.11 27.44 0.67
CA GLU A 308 -26.51 27.38 0.22
C GLU A 308 -27.48 27.33 1.43
N ARG A 309 -26.95 27.09 2.63
CA ARG A 309 -27.64 27.37 3.91
C ARG A 309 -27.45 28.82 4.39
N THR A 310 -26.57 29.62 3.76
CA THR A 310 -26.24 31.04 4.02
C THR A 310 -25.59 31.69 2.78
N ALA A 311 -26.40 32.13 1.80
CA ALA A 311 -26.03 32.33 0.38
C ALA A 311 -24.70 33.07 0.04
N ALA A 312 -23.86 32.47 -0.85
CA ALA A 312 -23.30 33.04 -2.11
C ALA A 312 -22.08 32.25 -2.66
N THR A 313 -21.95 32.22 -4.00
CA THR A 313 -20.96 31.45 -4.79
C THR A 313 -19.68 32.24 -5.12
N SER A 314 -18.70 32.17 -4.22
CA SER A 314 -17.28 32.51 -4.45
C SER A 314 -16.45 31.81 -3.36
N PHE A 315 -15.12 31.71 -3.48
CA PHE A 315 -14.29 31.34 -2.31
C PHE A 315 -14.57 32.36 -1.21
N HIS A 316 -15.37 31.98 -0.20
CA HIS A 316 -15.69 32.91 0.86
C HIS A 316 -14.42 33.10 1.71
N PRO A 317 -14.03 34.34 2.07
CA PRO A 317 -12.92 34.66 2.97
C PRO A 317 -12.89 33.83 4.26
N ASP A 318 -14.00 33.18 4.61
CA ASP A 318 -14.24 32.57 5.91
C ASP A 318 -13.58 31.20 6.10
N THR A 319 -13.21 30.49 5.02
CA THR A 319 -12.36 29.29 5.12
C THR A 319 -11.04 29.65 5.82
N PHE A 320 -10.49 30.80 5.45
CA PHE A 320 -9.32 31.40 6.07
C PHE A 320 -9.61 32.06 7.42
N LYS A 321 -10.80 32.65 7.62
CA LYS A 321 -11.20 33.14 8.97
C LYS A 321 -11.38 32.02 10.00
N SER A 322 -11.66 30.79 9.59
CA SER A 322 -11.72 29.62 10.48
C SER A 322 -10.35 29.03 10.79
N THR A 323 -9.36 29.33 9.94
CA THR A 323 -7.96 28.91 10.06
C THR A 323 -7.08 30.12 10.40
N ARG A 324 -7.47 30.88 11.44
CA ARG A 324 -6.76 32.12 11.85
C ARG A 324 -5.27 31.91 12.14
N ASN A 325 -4.87 30.68 12.44
CA ASN A 325 -3.49 30.32 12.76
C ASN A 325 -2.69 29.86 11.53
N LEU A 326 -3.29 29.85 10.33
CA LEU A 326 -2.62 29.44 9.10
C LEU A 326 -1.43 30.36 8.82
N CYS A 327 -0.22 29.82 8.93
CA CYS A 327 1.04 30.54 8.73
C CYS A 327 1.80 30.10 7.47
N SER A 328 1.41 28.97 6.88
CA SER A 328 2.01 28.40 5.67
C SER A 328 0.93 27.78 4.78
N LEU A 329 0.82 28.27 3.54
CA LEU A 329 -0.04 27.71 2.50
C LEU A 329 0.81 27.31 1.29
N ASP A 330 0.74 26.04 0.91
CA ASP A 330 1.45 25.48 -0.24
C ASP A 330 0.48 24.71 -1.13
N LEU A 331 0.22 25.24 -2.33
CA LEU A 331 -0.66 24.67 -3.34
C LEU A 331 0.15 24.42 -4.61
N ARG A 332 0.46 23.16 -4.92
CA ARG A 332 1.33 22.78 -6.05
C ARG A 332 0.66 21.78 -7.00
N LEU A 333 0.77 21.97 -8.29
CA LEU A 333 0.44 20.93 -9.28
C LEU A 333 1.52 19.84 -9.29
N GLU A 334 1.12 18.57 -9.17
CA GLU A 334 2.02 17.42 -9.01
C GLU A 334 2.84 17.10 -10.27
N PHE A 335 2.41 17.58 -11.45
CA PHE A 335 2.89 17.05 -12.75
C PHE A 335 3.76 18.00 -13.59
N HIS A 336 4.33 19.05 -13.01
CA HIS A 336 5.08 20.03 -13.80
C HIS A 336 6.50 20.30 -13.30
N ASP A 337 7.37 19.29 -13.44
CA ASP A 337 8.83 19.52 -13.55
C ASP A 337 9.18 20.29 -14.84
N THR A 338 8.28 20.32 -15.83
CA THR A 338 8.32 21.25 -16.94
C THR A 338 7.50 22.48 -16.60
N TYR A 339 8.18 23.61 -16.37
CA TYR A 339 7.61 24.95 -16.21
C TYR A 339 6.20 25.08 -16.80
N SER A 340 5.20 25.11 -15.94
CA SER A 340 3.87 25.58 -16.30
C SER A 340 4.00 27.07 -16.64
N PHE A 341 4.33 27.38 -17.89
CA PHE A 341 4.14 28.71 -18.41
C PHE A 341 2.63 28.91 -18.49
N ILE A 342 2.10 29.88 -17.75
CA ILE A 342 0.87 30.54 -18.16
C ILE A 342 1.18 31.07 -19.56
N PRO A 343 0.57 30.55 -20.64
CA PRO A 343 0.76 31.11 -21.97
C PRO A 343 0.43 32.60 -21.89
N HIS A 344 1.34 33.46 -22.36
CA HIS A 344 1.11 34.90 -22.37
C HIS A 344 -0.25 35.15 -23.06
N LEU A 345 -1.10 36.06 -22.55
CA LEU A 345 -2.50 36.26 -23.04
C LEU A 345 -2.63 36.20 -24.58
N LYS A 346 -1.64 36.75 -25.30
CA LYS A 346 -1.56 36.77 -26.77
C LYS A 346 -1.51 35.39 -27.44
N GLN A 347 -1.01 34.35 -26.76
CA GLN A 347 -0.92 32.98 -27.27
C GLN A 347 -2.29 32.26 -27.21
N PHE A 348 -3.16 32.62 -26.27
CA PHE A 348 -4.54 32.16 -26.23
C PHE A 348 -5.39 32.75 -27.37
N ASP A 349 -5.17 34.02 -27.69
CA ASP A 349 -5.85 34.67 -28.82
C ASP A 349 -5.37 34.10 -30.17
N GLN A 350 -4.08 33.72 -30.29
CA GLN A 350 -3.51 33.17 -31.52
C GLN A 350 -3.93 31.73 -31.81
N THR A 351 -4.08 30.88 -30.80
CA THR A 351 -4.51 29.47 -30.98
C THR A 351 -5.97 29.36 -31.42
N SER A 352 -6.79 30.34 -31.06
CA SER A 352 -8.18 30.45 -31.51
C SER A 352 -8.28 30.96 -32.96
N ALA A 353 -7.29 31.72 -33.43
CA ALA A 353 -7.27 32.31 -34.76
C ALA A 353 -6.61 31.44 -35.84
N ASN A 354 -5.70 30.52 -35.46
CA ASN A 354 -4.93 29.72 -36.42
C ASN A 354 -5.54 28.33 -36.73
N ASN A 355 -6.63 27.93 -36.07
CA ASN A 355 -7.31 26.64 -36.35
C ASN A 355 -8.45 26.74 -37.37
N SER A 356 -8.60 27.89 -38.05
CA SER A 356 -9.64 28.11 -39.07
C SER A 356 -9.12 28.18 -40.50
N GLY A 357 -7.84 27.89 -40.74
CA GLY A 357 -7.23 28.02 -42.07
C GLY A 357 -6.43 26.81 -42.50
N GLU A 358 -6.90 26.17 -43.57
CA GLU A 358 -6.10 25.42 -44.56
C GLU A 358 -5.47 24.08 -44.13
N SER A 359 -6.16 22.99 -44.47
CA SER A 359 -5.50 21.94 -45.26
C SER A 359 -6.43 21.51 -46.39
N ALA A 360 -6.40 22.29 -47.47
CA ALA A 360 -6.82 21.81 -48.77
C ALA A 360 -5.65 21.03 -49.35
N ASP A 361 -5.68 19.71 -49.24
CA ASP A 361 -5.03 18.88 -50.24
C ASP A 361 -6.06 17.93 -50.84
N LYS A 362 -6.31 18.21 -52.11
CA LYS A 362 -7.23 17.53 -53.00
C LYS A 362 -6.81 16.08 -53.16
N HIS A 363 -7.71 15.16 -52.84
CA HIS A 363 -7.85 13.94 -53.61
C HIS A 363 -9.28 13.86 -54.10
N ASP A 364 -9.39 14.21 -55.39
CA ASP A 364 -10.49 13.84 -56.27
C ASP A 364 -10.58 12.30 -56.27
N ASP A 365 -11.76 11.75 -56.00
CA ASP A 365 -12.50 10.97 -57.00
C ASP A 365 -13.74 10.33 -56.36
N ASP A 366 -14.87 10.65 -57.01
CA ASP A 366 -16.03 9.81 -57.28
C ASP A 366 -17.08 9.53 -56.19
N ASP A 367 -18.17 10.27 -56.39
CA ASP A 367 -19.52 9.78 -56.69
C ASP A 367 -20.56 9.60 -55.55
N ASP A 368 -21.70 10.20 -55.91
CA ASP A 368 -23.10 9.91 -55.56
C ASP A 368 -23.73 10.57 -54.33
N ASP A 369 -24.56 11.56 -54.71
CA ASP A 369 -25.96 11.78 -54.30
C ASP A 369 -26.28 12.43 -52.94
N ASP A 370 -26.70 13.70 -53.07
CA ASP A 370 -27.96 14.27 -52.59
C ASP A 370 -28.46 13.83 -51.20
N ASP A 371 -28.36 14.72 -50.20
CA ASP A 371 -29.55 15.47 -49.79
C ASP A 371 -29.21 16.64 -48.85
N ASP A 372 -29.93 17.72 -49.08
CA ASP A 372 -29.73 19.07 -48.55
C ASP A 372 -30.03 19.21 -47.04
N ASN A 373 -29.47 20.30 -46.51
CA ASN A 373 -29.99 21.14 -45.41
C ASN A 373 -29.24 21.08 -44.07
N ASP A 374 -27.95 21.44 -44.09
CA ASP A 374 -27.18 21.74 -42.87
C ASP A 374 -27.21 23.25 -42.56
N ASN A 375 -28.25 23.66 -41.84
CA ASN A 375 -28.37 24.99 -41.28
C ASN A 375 -27.47 25.09 -40.04
N SER A 376 -26.15 25.08 -40.25
CA SER A 376 -25.16 25.11 -39.18
C SER A 376 -25.13 26.50 -38.55
N PHE A 377 -26.02 26.73 -37.58
CA PHE A 377 -25.84 27.80 -36.61
C PHE A 377 -24.50 27.56 -35.93
N SER A 378 -23.50 28.38 -36.27
CA SER A 378 -22.23 28.44 -35.56
C SER A 378 -22.54 28.75 -34.09
N THR A 379 -22.64 27.71 -33.28
CA THR A 379 -22.71 27.84 -31.84
C THR A 379 -21.38 28.46 -31.44
N PRO A 380 -21.36 29.67 -30.88
CA PRO A 380 -20.11 30.29 -30.47
C PRO A 380 -19.42 29.32 -29.53
N SER A 381 -18.23 28.85 -29.89
CA SER A 381 -17.43 28.00 -29.01
C SER A 381 -17.40 28.68 -27.64
N PRO A 382 -17.76 27.98 -26.56
CA PRO A 382 -17.79 28.57 -25.24
C PRO A 382 -16.42 29.20 -25.00
N GLN A 383 -16.38 30.54 -24.95
CA GLN A 383 -15.17 31.26 -24.59
C GLN A 383 -14.66 30.61 -23.31
N ARG A 384 -13.47 29.99 -23.38
CA ARG A 384 -12.76 29.48 -22.21
C ARG A 384 -12.47 30.70 -21.34
N ARG A 385 -13.44 31.09 -20.51
CA ARG A 385 -13.26 32.12 -19.50
C ARG A 385 -12.27 31.53 -18.52
N GLN A 386 -11.05 32.06 -18.51
CA GLN A 386 -10.13 31.77 -17.44
C GLN A 386 -10.85 32.09 -16.13
N PRO A 387 -10.83 31.19 -15.14
CA PRO A 387 -11.36 31.51 -13.83
C PRO A 387 -10.62 32.74 -13.31
N ILE A 388 -11.35 33.84 -13.13
CA ILE A 388 -10.81 35.03 -12.46
C ILE A 388 -10.87 34.71 -10.97
N TRP A 389 -9.70 34.44 -10.40
CA TRP A 389 -9.57 34.19 -8.97
C TRP A 389 -9.48 35.51 -8.21
N THR A 390 -10.56 35.90 -7.53
CA THR A 390 -10.52 37.02 -6.56
C THR A 390 -10.39 36.45 -5.16
N TRP A 391 -9.26 36.68 -4.52
CA TRP A 391 -8.94 36.18 -3.18
C TRP A 391 -9.11 37.31 -2.15
N ASP A 392 -9.78 37.01 -1.03
CA ASP A 392 -9.69 37.83 0.18
C ASP A 392 -8.64 37.20 1.10
N TRP A 393 -7.42 37.78 1.08
CA TRP A 393 -6.24 37.28 1.79
C TRP A 393 -6.19 37.75 3.26
N ASP A 394 -7.32 37.84 3.97
CA ASP A 394 -7.32 38.12 5.41
C ASP A 394 -6.81 36.92 6.23
N LEU A 395 -5.53 36.64 6.04
CA LEU A 395 -4.72 35.63 6.70
C LEU A 395 -3.61 36.36 7.48
N PRO A 396 -3.94 36.97 8.63
CA PRO A 396 -3.05 37.88 9.33
C PRO A 396 -1.73 37.22 9.80
N ASN A 397 -1.70 35.88 9.84
CA ASN A 397 -0.55 35.10 10.29
C ASN A 397 0.20 34.40 9.14
N LEU A 398 -0.21 34.57 7.87
CA LEU A 398 0.45 33.89 6.75
C LEU A 398 1.85 34.47 6.51
N THR A 399 2.86 33.62 6.70
CA THR A 399 4.29 33.97 6.50
C THR A 399 4.90 33.29 5.29
N TYR A 400 4.27 32.22 4.79
CA TYR A 400 4.72 31.47 3.64
C TYR A 400 3.53 31.18 2.72
N LEU A 401 3.67 31.57 1.46
CA LEU A 401 2.72 31.29 0.39
C LEU A 401 3.48 30.74 -0.80
N CYS A 402 3.14 29.52 -1.21
CA CYS A 402 3.61 28.92 -2.45
C CYS A 402 2.41 28.54 -3.30
N LEU A 403 2.32 29.13 -4.49
CA LEU A 403 1.29 28.87 -5.48
C LEU A 403 2.02 28.50 -6.78
N THR A 404 1.72 27.35 -7.37
CA THR A 404 2.19 27.03 -8.73
C THR A 404 1.24 27.64 -9.77
N SER A 405 1.77 27.98 -10.94
CA SER A 405 1.28 28.97 -11.91
C SER A 405 -0.19 28.97 -12.32
N GLU A 406 -0.96 27.88 -12.22
CA GLU A 406 -2.41 27.93 -12.52
C GLU A 406 -3.25 28.45 -11.36
N LEU A 407 -2.66 28.53 -10.16
CA LEU A 407 -3.30 28.94 -8.90
C LEU A 407 -2.78 30.29 -8.36
N ALA A 408 -1.74 30.85 -8.98
CA ALA A 408 -1.16 32.17 -8.69
C ALA A 408 -1.83 33.25 -9.55
#